data_AF-A0A7X3GIC2-F1
#
_entry.id   AF-A0A7X3GIC2-F1
#
_cell.length_a   1.000
_cell.length_b   1.000
_cell.length_c   1.000
_cell.angle_alpha   90.00
_cell.angle_beta   90.00
_cell.angle_gamma   90.00
#
_symmetry.space_group_name_H-M   'P 1'
#
loop_
_entity.id
_entity.type
_entity.pdbx_description
1 polymer ?
#
loop_
_entity_poly.entity_id
_entity_poly.type
_entity_poly.pdbx_seq_one_letter_code
_entity_poly.pdbx_strand_id
1 'polypeptide(L)'
;MTDDELVQGMARGEQACFEAFVQRHHAPLSGYLQRQLRDVQKAEDFVQETFLRFIKQLKERSVPDNAQAWLYRVALNLCRDYWKSAQYHTDNRLMAEMPEQRDTQTSVVELAERQETRQEIIRSLDELPDVQKQVVMLRFFQDLKLQDIAETLQLPLGSVKTHLYKGLRKLKDRLKPDKENTQPSRGGKQHEHAKR
;
A
#
# COMPACT_ATOMS: atom_id res chain seq x y z
N MET A 1 -15.54 -13.73 13.62
CA MET A 1 -15.22 -14.75 12.61
C MET A 1 -13.85 -14.49 12.03
N THR A 2 -12.97 -15.48 12.09
CA THR A 2 -11.65 -15.49 11.44
C THR A 2 -11.81 -15.59 9.92
N ASP A 3 -10.75 -15.30 9.17
CA ASP A 3 -10.79 -15.44 7.71
C ASP A 3 -11.01 -16.91 7.30
N ASP A 4 -10.39 -17.86 7.99
CA ASP A 4 -10.57 -19.29 7.73
C ASP A 4 -12.04 -19.71 7.90
N GLU A 5 -12.70 -19.25 8.97
CA GLU A 5 -14.12 -19.51 9.20
C GLU A 5 -15.01 -18.96 8.07
N LEU A 6 -14.72 -17.73 7.63
CA LEU A 6 -15.45 -17.10 6.53
C LEU A 6 -15.25 -17.87 5.23
N VAL A 7 -14.01 -18.24 4.90
CA VAL A 7 -13.69 -18.96 3.66
C VAL A 7 -14.30 -20.36 3.64
N GLN A 8 -14.30 -21.06 4.78
CA GLN A 8 -14.98 -22.35 4.91
C GLN A 8 -16.50 -22.22 4.74
N GLY A 9 -17.12 -21.17 5.30
CA GLY A 9 -18.53 -20.87 5.06
C GLY A 9 -18.83 -20.54 3.60
N MET A 10 -17.99 -19.73 2.96
CA MET A 10 -18.09 -19.42 1.54
C MET A 10 -17.98 -20.67 0.67
N ALA A 11 -17.07 -21.60 0.99
CA ALA A 11 -16.93 -22.87 0.28
C ALA A 11 -18.18 -23.77 0.40
N ARG A 12 -18.98 -23.60 1.46
CA ARG A 12 -20.28 -24.26 1.63
C ARG A 12 -21.44 -23.49 0.98
N GLY A 13 -21.19 -22.32 0.39
CA GLY A 13 -22.20 -21.47 -0.25
C GLY A 13 -22.92 -20.51 0.71
N GLU A 14 -22.38 -20.27 1.91
CA GLU A 14 -22.98 -19.34 2.87
C GLU A 14 -22.75 -17.89 2.46
N GLN A 15 -23.81 -17.23 1.99
CA GLN A 15 -23.76 -15.86 1.49
C GLN A 15 -23.29 -14.83 2.52
N ALA A 16 -23.69 -14.98 3.79
CA ALA A 16 -23.27 -14.07 4.87
C ALA A 16 -21.74 -14.09 5.10
N CYS A 17 -21.12 -15.26 4.93
CA CYS A 17 -19.67 -15.40 5.03
C CYS A 17 -18.96 -14.70 3.88
N PHE A 18 -19.52 -14.75 2.66
CA PHE A 18 -19.02 -14.01 1.51
C PHE A 18 -19.08 -12.51 1.73
N GLU A 19 -20.23 -11.98 2.16
CA GLU A 19 -20.43 -10.55 2.41
C GLU A 19 -19.46 -10.02 3.46
N ALA A 20 -19.31 -10.73 4.58
CA ALA A 20 -18.38 -10.36 5.63
C ALA A 20 -16.91 -10.41 5.16
N PHE A 21 -16.55 -11.38 4.32
CA PHE A 21 -15.21 -11.49 3.75
C PHE A 21 -14.91 -10.33 2.78
N VAL A 22 -15.84 -10.01 1.87
CA VAL A 22 -15.70 -8.89 0.94
C VAL A 22 -15.62 -7.57 1.70
N GLN A 23 -16.51 -7.33 2.67
CA GLN A 23 -16.49 -6.11 3.47
C GLN A 23 -15.16 -5.88 4.19
N ARG A 24 -14.53 -6.97 4.65
CA ARG A 24 -13.23 -6.92 5.34
C ARG A 24 -12.07 -6.63 4.40
N HIS A 25 -12.06 -7.24 3.21
CA HIS A 25 -10.89 -7.26 2.33
C HIS A 25 -10.95 -6.27 1.16
N HIS A 26 -12.14 -5.77 0.79
CA HIS A 26 -12.32 -4.89 -0.35
C HIS A 26 -11.55 -3.58 -0.22
N ALA A 27 -11.78 -2.80 0.84
CA ALA A 27 -11.15 -1.49 0.99
C ALA A 27 -9.61 -1.56 1.11
N PRO A 28 -9.01 -2.49 1.89
CA PRO A 28 -7.56 -2.69 1.90
C PRO A 28 -6.98 -3.06 0.53
N LEU A 29 -7.65 -3.95 -0.22
CA LEU A 29 -7.21 -4.40 -1.53
C LEU A 29 -7.34 -3.29 -2.59
N SER A 30 -8.47 -2.58 -2.60
CA SER A 30 -8.71 -1.43 -3.47
C SER A 30 -7.67 -0.34 -3.22
N GLY A 31 -7.43 0.02 -1.96
CA GLY A 31 -6.40 1.00 -1.59
C GLY A 31 -4.98 0.58 -1.97
N TYR A 32 -4.69 -0.73 -1.96
CA TYR A 32 -3.41 -1.26 -2.46
C TYR A 32 -3.30 -1.12 -3.99
N LEU A 33 -4.33 -1.57 -4.73
CA LEU A 33 -4.35 -1.55 -6.20
C LEU A 33 -4.34 -0.14 -6.77
N GLN A 34 -5.08 0.80 -6.17
CA GLN A 34 -5.05 2.22 -6.56
C GLN A 34 -3.64 2.79 -6.51
N ARG A 35 -2.80 2.37 -5.55
CA ARG A 35 -1.42 2.81 -5.43
C ARG A 35 -0.46 2.14 -6.41
N GLN A 36 -0.78 0.94 -6.87
CA GLN A 36 0.00 0.25 -7.88
C GLN A 36 -0.32 0.78 -9.28
N LEU A 37 -1.60 0.99 -9.58
CA LEU A 37 -2.08 1.33 -10.91
C LEU A 37 -2.17 2.84 -11.17
N ARG A 38 -2.34 3.66 -10.12
CA ARG A 38 -2.64 5.10 -10.22
C ARG A 38 -3.90 5.41 -11.06
N ASP A 39 -4.81 4.45 -11.11
CA ASP A 39 -6.09 4.52 -11.82
C ASP A 39 -7.16 3.89 -10.93
N VAL A 40 -8.13 4.69 -10.50
CA VAL A 40 -9.17 4.28 -9.56
C VAL A 40 -10.16 3.31 -10.21
N GLN A 41 -10.54 3.56 -11.47
CA GLN A 41 -11.50 2.71 -12.18
C GLN A 41 -10.87 1.34 -12.43
N LYS A 42 -9.64 1.33 -12.92
CA LYS A 42 -8.93 0.09 -13.19
C LYS A 42 -8.60 -0.70 -11.91
N ALA A 43 -8.30 0.01 -10.82
CA ALA A 43 -8.12 -0.64 -9.53
C ALA A 43 -9.39 -1.37 -9.08
N GLU A 44 -10.56 -0.74 -9.22
CA GLU A 44 -11.83 -1.35 -8.86
C GLU A 44 -12.16 -2.57 -9.73
N ASP A 45 -11.90 -2.50 -11.05
CA ASP A 45 -12.01 -3.65 -11.95
C ASP A 45 -11.14 -4.83 -11.47
N PHE A 46 -9.92 -4.54 -11.02
CA PHE A 46 -8.99 -5.59 -10.57
C PHE A 46 -9.39 -6.16 -9.21
N VAL A 47 -10.00 -5.36 -8.34
CA VAL A 47 -10.60 -5.84 -7.08
C VAL A 47 -11.71 -6.83 -7.40
N GLN A 48 -12.65 -6.45 -8.28
CA GLN A 48 -13.77 -7.31 -8.68
C GLN A 48 -13.27 -8.60 -9.31
N GLU A 49 -12.36 -8.53 -10.27
CA GLU A 49 -11.76 -9.71 -10.92
C GLU A 49 -11.04 -10.61 -9.90
N THR A 50 -10.35 -10.02 -8.92
CA THR A 50 -9.68 -10.80 -7.86
C THR A 50 -10.69 -11.58 -7.02
N PHE A 51 -11.79 -10.96 -6.59
CA PHE A 51 -12.84 -11.66 -5.83
C PHE A 51 -13.59 -12.69 -6.69
N LEU A 52 -13.84 -12.41 -7.97
CA LEU A 52 -14.45 -13.38 -8.90
C LEU A 52 -13.57 -14.63 -9.04
N ARG A 53 -12.25 -14.45 -9.21
CA ARG A 53 -11.30 -15.57 -9.22
C ARG A 53 -11.29 -16.31 -7.89
N PHE A 54 -11.39 -15.62 -6.76
CA PHE A 54 -11.45 -16.24 -5.45
C PHE A 54 -12.68 -17.14 -5.29
N ILE A 55 -13.87 -16.64 -5.68
CA ILE A 55 -15.10 -17.43 -5.64
C ILE A 55 -14.98 -18.67 -6.54
N LYS A 56 -14.42 -18.52 -7.75
CA LYS A 56 -14.20 -19.63 -8.68
C LYS A 56 -13.27 -20.68 -8.07
N GLN A 57 -12.16 -20.25 -7.47
CA GLN A 57 -11.19 -21.10 -6.78
C GLN A 57 -11.85 -21.93 -5.66
N LEU A 58 -12.73 -21.32 -4.87
CA LEU A 58 -13.45 -22.02 -3.80
C LEU A 58 -14.46 -23.05 -4.35
N LYS A 59 -15.14 -22.74 -5.47
CA LYS A 59 -16.04 -23.68 -6.15
C LYS A 59 -15.30 -24.92 -6.67
N GLU A 60 -14.04 -24.76 -7.05
CA GLU A 60 -13.14 -25.86 -7.45
C GLU A 60 -12.55 -26.62 -6.24
N ARG A 61 -13.09 -26.39 -5.03
CA ARG A 61 -12.71 -27.02 -3.75
C ARG A 61 -11.25 -26.83 -3.34
N SER A 62 -10.61 -25.79 -3.84
CA SER A 62 -9.22 -25.49 -3.50
C SER A 62 -9.16 -24.25 -2.61
N VAL A 63 -9.35 -24.48 -1.30
CA VAL A 63 -9.26 -23.43 -0.28
C VAL A 63 -7.79 -23.08 -0.03
N PRO A 64 -7.37 -21.81 -0.19
CA PRO A 64 -5.99 -21.42 0.10
C PRO A 64 -5.72 -21.35 1.61
N ASP A 65 -4.50 -21.73 2.01
CA ASP A 65 -4.06 -21.70 3.41
C ASP A 65 -4.05 -20.28 4.02
N ASN A 66 -3.84 -19.26 3.18
CA ASN A 66 -3.96 -17.86 3.57
C ASN A 66 -4.72 -17.09 2.49
N ALA A 67 -6.00 -16.85 2.75
CA ALA A 67 -6.90 -16.18 1.81
C ALA A 67 -6.45 -14.75 1.48
N GLN A 68 -6.01 -13.99 2.49
CA GLN A 68 -5.53 -12.63 2.29
C GLN A 68 -4.29 -12.62 1.38
N ALA A 69 -3.29 -13.48 1.63
CA ALA A 69 -2.11 -13.60 0.80
C ALA A 69 -2.47 -14.00 -0.65
N TRP A 70 -3.43 -14.90 -0.82
CA TRP A 70 -3.93 -15.32 -2.11
C TRP A 70 -4.55 -14.16 -2.90
N LEU A 71 -5.38 -13.33 -2.25
CA LEU A 71 -5.97 -12.14 -2.90
C LEU A 71 -4.88 -11.21 -3.44
N TYR A 72 -3.87 -10.89 -2.63
CA TYR A 72 -2.77 -10.02 -3.05
C TYR A 72 -1.91 -10.64 -4.16
N ARG A 73 -1.74 -11.96 -4.17
CA ARG A 73 -1.03 -12.69 -5.24
C ARG A 73 -1.76 -12.56 -6.57
N VAL A 74 -3.07 -12.80 -6.58
CA VAL A 74 -3.90 -12.68 -7.78
C VAL A 74 -3.93 -11.23 -8.27
N ALA A 75 -4.17 -10.27 -7.37
CA ALA A 75 -4.17 -8.85 -7.70
C ALA A 75 -2.85 -8.38 -8.32
N LEU A 76 -1.71 -8.82 -7.80
CA LEU A 76 -0.41 -8.50 -8.37
C LEU A 76 -0.14 -9.17 -9.72
N ASN A 77 -0.64 -10.39 -9.93
CA ASN A 77 -0.57 -11.02 -11.24
C ASN A 77 -1.36 -10.22 -12.28
N LEU A 78 -2.56 -9.74 -11.93
CA LEU A 78 -3.34 -8.83 -12.78
C LEU A 78 -2.56 -7.55 -13.12
N CYS A 79 -1.90 -6.92 -12.14
CA CYS A 79 -1.03 -5.76 -12.38
C CYS A 79 0.09 -6.08 -13.36
N ARG A 80 0.79 -7.21 -13.18
CA ARG A 80 1.89 -7.63 -14.06
C ARG A 80 1.42 -7.89 -15.48
N ASP A 81 0.30 -8.57 -15.63
CA ASP A 81 -0.27 -8.88 -16.94
C ASP A 81 -0.70 -7.60 -17.65
N TYR A 82 -1.28 -6.66 -16.92
CA TYR A 82 -1.62 -5.35 -17.47
C TYR A 82 -0.41 -4.52 -17.89
N TRP A 83 0.62 -4.41 -17.06
CA TRP A 83 1.83 -3.66 -17.42
C TRP A 83 2.59 -4.26 -18.60
N LYS A 84 2.45 -5.56 -18.85
CA LYS A 84 2.97 -6.24 -20.05
C LYS A 84 2.08 -6.06 -21.28
N SER A 85 0.82 -5.66 -21.11
CA SER A 85 -0.13 -5.56 -22.20
C SER A 85 0.15 -4.36 -23.11
N ALA A 86 -0.14 -4.51 -24.40
CA ALA A 86 -0.08 -3.41 -25.37
C ALA A 86 -1.00 -2.23 -25.00
N GLN A 87 -2.05 -2.50 -24.20
CA GLN A 87 -2.96 -1.50 -23.68
C GLN A 87 -2.26 -0.53 -22.73
N TYR A 88 -1.40 -1.02 -21.81
CA TYR A 88 -0.60 -0.14 -20.96
C TYR A 88 0.31 0.78 -21.77
N HIS A 89 0.94 0.27 -22.84
CA HIS A 89 1.76 1.10 -23.73
C HIS A 89 0.98 2.17 -24.50
N THR A 90 -0.33 1.97 -24.69
CA THR A 90 -1.23 2.94 -25.34
C THR A 90 -1.73 3.97 -24.34
N ASP A 91 -2.17 3.52 -23.15
CA ASP A 91 -2.63 4.38 -22.05
C ASP A 91 -1.53 5.33 -21.57
N ASN A 92 -0.27 4.85 -21.44
CA ASN A 92 0.86 5.70 -21.03
C ASN A 92 1.22 6.76 -22.08
N ARG A 93 0.90 6.53 -23.36
CA ARG A 93 1.09 7.50 -24.44
C ARG A 93 0.06 8.62 -24.38
N LEU A 94 -1.16 8.32 -23.92
CA LEU A 94 -2.26 9.26 -23.75
C LEU A 94 -2.18 10.03 -22.42
N MET A 95 -1.67 9.40 -21.35
CA MET A 95 -1.50 10.03 -20.03
C MET A 95 -0.36 11.05 -19.96
N ALA A 96 0.54 11.11 -20.96
CA ALA A 96 1.58 12.14 -21.03
C ALA A 96 1.01 13.57 -21.26
N GLU A 97 -0.30 13.71 -21.54
CA GLU A 97 -0.96 14.98 -21.85
C GLU A 97 -1.95 15.46 -20.77
N MET A 98 -2.12 14.75 -19.65
CA MET A 98 -3.05 15.15 -18.59
C MET A 98 -2.31 15.60 -17.31
N PRO A 99 -2.72 16.72 -16.67
CA PRO A 99 -2.18 17.11 -15.38
C PRO A 99 -2.58 16.11 -14.29
N GLU A 100 -1.65 15.78 -13.39
CA GLU A 100 -1.91 14.93 -12.21
C GLU A 100 -3.04 15.50 -11.34
N GLN A 101 -4.25 14.94 -11.41
CA GLN A 101 -5.31 15.23 -10.45
C GLN A 101 -5.05 14.46 -9.16
N ARG A 102 -4.52 15.15 -8.15
CA ARG A 102 -4.49 14.68 -6.76
C ARG A 102 -5.70 15.23 -6.02
N ASP A 103 -6.82 14.50 -6.04
CA ASP A 103 -7.91 14.81 -5.14
C ASP A 103 -7.64 14.22 -3.75
N THR A 104 -7.41 15.12 -2.80
CA THR A 104 -7.38 14.81 -1.36
C THR A 104 -8.36 15.75 -0.68
N GLN A 105 -9.56 15.26 -0.39
CA GLN A 105 -10.45 15.88 0.56
C GLN A 105 -10.69 14.94 1.74
N THR A 106 -10.43 15.43 2.96
CA THR A 106 -11.34 15.39 4.12
C THR A 106 -10.63 16.05 5.32
N SER A 107 -11.32 16.98 5.98
CA SER A 107 -10.85 17.79 7.10
C SER A 107 -11.07 17.13 8.48
N VAL A 108 -10.31 17.62 9.47
CA VAL A 108 -10.65 18.02 10.87
C VAL A 108 -9.43 17.77 11.78
N VAL A 109 -9.13 18.74 12.65
CA VAL A 109 -7.78 19.16 13.06
C VAL A 109 -7.00 18.23 14.02
N GLU A 110 -7.56 17.11 14.49
CA GLU A 110 -6.77 16.04 15.17
C GLU A 110 -6.51 14.81 14.27
N LEU A 111 -7.32 14.67 13.23
CA LEU A 111 -7.08 13.76 12.11
C LEU A 111 -5.90 14.27 11.26
N ALA A 112 -5.68 15.59 11.26
CA ALA A 112 -4.66 16.28 10.48
C ALA A 112 -3.23 15.86 10.84
N GLU A 113 -2.84 15.80 12.12
CA GLU A 113 -1.47 15.40 12.50
C GLU A 113 -1.18 13.93 12.20
N ARG A 114 -2.16 13.04 12.42
CA ARG A 114 -2.06 11.62 12.05
C ARG A 114 -2.13 11.42 10.54
N GLN A 115 -2.93 12.20 9.82
CA GLN A 115 -2.98 12.19 8.36
C GLN A 115 -1.71 12.75 7.75
N GLU A 116 -1.12 13.79 8.31
CA GLU A 116 0.14 14.40 7.88
C GLU A 116 1.27 13.39 8.04
N THR A 117 1.40 12.78 9.23
CA THR A 117 2.38 11.69 9.46
C THR A 117 2.13 10.50 8.53
N ARG A 118 0.86 10.10 8.33
CA ARG A 118 0.52 8.99 7.43
C ARG A 118 0.79 9.35 5.97
N GLN A 119 0.49 10.58 5.53
CA GLN A 119 0.75 11.08 4.19
C GLN A 119 2.25 11.22 3.93
N GLU A 120 3.03 11.65 4.91
CA GLU A 120 4.50 11.69 4.84
C GLU A 120 5.07 10.28 4.71
N ILE A 121 4.60 9.32 5.49
CA ILE A 121 4.99 7.91 5.34
C ILE A 121 4.59 7.39 3.95
N ILE A 122 3.37 7.68 3.50
CA ILE A 122 2.88 7.25 2.19
C ILE A 122 3.69 7.87 1.05
N ARG A 123 3.99 9.17 1.12
CA ARG A 123 4.81 9.89 0.13
C ARG A 123 6.24 9.33 0.12
N SER A 124 6.80 9.05 1.30
CA SER A 124 8.11 8.42 1.43
C SER A 124 8.15 7.01 0.82
N LEU A 125 7.02 6.28 0.84
CA LEU A 125 6.90 4.97 0.18
C LEU A 125 6.95 5.07 -1.35
N ASP A 126 6.38 6.14 -1.95
CA ASP A 126 6.36 6.33 -3.41
C ASP A 126 7.76 6.56 -4.00
N GLU A 127 8.70 6.97 -3.17
CA GLU A 127 10.09 7.20 -3.57
C GLU A 127 10.97 5.95 -3.37
N LEU A 128 10.41 4.83 -2.87
CA LEU A 128 11.10 3.55 -2.82
C LEU A 128 11.01 2.86 -4.19
N PRO A 129 12.05 2.11 -4.61
CA PRO A 129 11.93 1.16 -5.71
C PRO A 129 10.74 0.23 -5.50
N ASP A 130 10.01 -0.08 -6.57
CA ASP A 130 8.70 -0.75 -6.53
C ASP A 130 8.69 -2.02 -5.65
N VAL A 131 9.70 -2.88 -5.80
CA VAL A 131 9.78 -4.12 -5.00
C VAL A 131 9.97 -3.83 -3.51
N GLN A 132 10.73 -2.80 -3.15
CA GLN A 132 10.92 -2.39 -1.75
C GLN A 132 9.61 -1.81 -1.19
N LYS A 133 8.93 -0.96 -1.96
CA LYS A 133 7.61 -0.42 -1.64
C LYS A 133 6.58 -1.54 -1.41
N GLN A 134 6.47 -2.48 -2.34
CA GLN A 134 5.56 -3.62 -2.27
C GLN A 134 5.81 -4.47 -1.02
N VAL A 135 7.07 -4.84 -0.74
CA VAL A 135 7.43 -5.63 0.45
C VAL A 135 7.06 -4.90 1.74
N VAL A 136 7.33 -3.59 1.84
CA VAL A 136 6.97 -2.79 3.01
C VAL A 136 5.46 -2.68 3.15
N MET A 137 4.73 -2.41 2.07
CA MET A 137 3.28 -2.32 2.08
C MET A 137 2.61 -3.62 2.52
N LEU A 138 2.99 -4.74 1.90
CA LEU A 138 2.43 -6.05 2.26
C LEU A 138 2.77 -6.43 3.70
N ARG A 139 3.95 -6.08 4.21
CA ARG A 139 4.34 -6.42 5.58
C ARG A 139 3.63 -5.56 6.64
N PHE A 140 3.53 -4.25 6.44
CA PHE A 140 3.10 -3.33 7.51
C PHE A 140 1.68 -2.83 7.37
N PHE A 141 1.14 -2.80 6.14
CA PHE A 141 -0.24 -2.34 5.90
C PHE A 141 -1.21 -3.50 5.74
N GLN A 142 -0.71 -4.65 5.29
CA GLN A 142 -1.50 -5.87 5.09
C GLN A 142 -1.14 -6.99 6.05
N ASP A 143 -0.17 -6.77 6.95
CA ASP A 143 0.31 -7.72 7.96
C ASP A 143 0.65 -9.13 7.43
N LEU A 144 1.05 -9.25 6.15
CA LEU A 144 1.46 -10.54 5.61
C LEU A 144 2.78 -11.00 6.23
N LYS A 145 2.91 -12.32 6.45
CA LYS A 145 4.17 -12.92 6.89
C LYS A 145 5.19 -12.87 5.74
N LEU A 146 6.48 -12.87 6.09
CA LEU A 146 7.54 -12.79 5.06
C LEU A 146 7.49 -13.96 4.06
N GLN A 147 7.05 -15.14 4.50
CA GLN A 147 6.83 -16.30 3.64
C GLN A 147 5.72 -16.04 2.63
N ASP A 148 4.56 -15.55 3.08
CA ASP A 148 3.43 -15.20 2.22
C ASP A 148 3.82 -14.11 1.22
N ILE A 149 4.60 -13.11 1.65
CA ILE A 149 5.11 -12.05 0.77
C ILE A 149 6.05 -12.64 -0.30
N ALA A 150 6.91 -13.58 0.06
CA ALA A 150 7.82 -14.24 -0.88
C ALA A 150 7.04 -14.95 -1.99
N GLU A 151 5.99 -15.69 -1.63
CA GLU A 151 5.14 -16.36 -2.60
C GLU A 151 4.31 -15.38 -3.43
N THR A 152 3.71 -14.37 -2.79
CA THR A 152 2.91 -13.34 -3.44
C THR A 152 3.72 -12.53 -4.45
N LEU A 153 4.96 -12.17 -4.12
CA LEU A 153 5.85 -11.45 -5.02
C LEU A 153 6.64 -12.38 -5.95
N GLN A 154 6.58 -13.70 -5.78
CA GLN A 154 7.41 -14.68 -6.49
C GLN A 154 8.91 -14.37 -6.36
N LEU A 155 9.35 -14.09 -5.12
CA LEU A 155 10.73 -13.78 -4.79
C LEU A 155 11.26 -14.77 -3.75
N PRO A 156 12.57 -15.08 -3.74
CA PRO A 156 13.17 -15.83 -2.65
C PRO A 156 12.97 -15.12 -1.30
N LEU A 157 12.73 -15.87 -0.22
CA LEU A 157 12.56 -15.32 1.13
C LEU A 157 13.74 -14.42 1.56
N GLY A 158 14.97 -14.81 1.20
CA GLY A 158 16.17 -14.00 1.46
C GLY A 158 16.14 -12.64 0.74
N SER A 159 15.61 -12.61 -0.49
CA SER A 159 15.40 -11.37 -1.24
C SER A 159 14.34 -10.50 -0.56
N VAL A 160 13.22 -11.07 -0.11
CA VAL A 160 12.18 -10.33 0.62
C VAL A 160 12.76 -9.67 1.88
N LYS A 161 13.52 -10.41 2.70
CA LYS A 161 14.21 -9.86 3.88
C LYS A 161 15.14 -8.70 3.51
N THR A 162 15.90 -8.84 2.43
CA THR A 162 16.81 -7.80 1.95
C THR A 162 16.07 -6.56 1.45
N HIS A 163 14.99 -6.73 0.69
CA HIS A 163 14.16 -5.64 0.20
C HIS A 163 13.46 -4.90 1.36
N LEU A 164 12.95 -5.65 2.35
CA LEU A 164 12.36 -5.08 3.55
C LEU A 164 13.38 -4.24 4.33
N TYR A 165 14.56 -4.79 4.59
CA TYR A 165 15.64 -4.06 5.28
C TYR A 165 16.04 -2.78 4.55
N LYS A 166 16.28 -2.87 3.23
CA LYS A 166 16.65 -1.71 2.40
C LYS A 166 15.53 -0.65 2.35
N GLY A 167 14.27 -1.07 2.22
CA GLY A 167 13.12 -0.18 2.24
C GLY A 167 12.99 0.56 3.57
N LEU A 168 13.03 -0.17 4.69
CA LEU A 168 12.98 0.42 6.03
C LEU A 168 14.14 1.37 6.31
N ARG A 169 15.36 1.04 5.87
CA ARG A 169 16.52 1.92 6.02
C ARG A 169 16.32 3.25 5.29
N LYS A 170 15.85 3.21 4.04
CA LYS A 170 15.56 4.42 3.26
C LYS A 170 14.46 5.28 3.88
N LEU A 171 13.37 4.65 4.34
CA LEU A 171 12.30 5.35 5.05
C LEU A 171 12.84 6.00 6.34
N LYS A 172 13.65 5.27 7.11
CA LYS A 172 14.26 5.79 8.33
C LYS A 172 15.18 6.98 8.07
N ASP A 173 15.99 6.94 7.01
CA ASP A 173 16.90 8.05 6.69
C ASP A 173 16.14 9.31 6.26
N ARG A 174 14.92 9.18 5.72
CA ARG A 174 14.06 10.31 5.34
C ARG A 174 13.18 10.85 6.45
N LEU A 175 12.73 9.98 7.34
CA LEU A 175 11.90 10.36 8.51
C LEU A 175 12.75 10.87 9.68
N LYS A 176 14.09 10.93 9.55
CA LYS A 176 14.92 11.63 10.54
C LYS A 176 14.57 13.12 10.49
N PRO A 177 14.14 13.73 11.61
CA PRO A 177 13.88 15.16 11.64
C PRO A 177 15.17 15.89 11.30
N ASP A 178 15.06 16.92 10.47
CA ASP A 178 16.14 17.78 10.03
C ASP A 178 16.75 18.48 11.26
N LYS A 179 17.74 17.83 11.89
CA LYS A 179 18.49 18.38 13.02
C LYS A 179 19.55 19.35 12.51
N GLU A 180 19.18 20.34 11.71
CA GLU A 180 20.11 21.36 11.25
C GLU A 180 19.38 22.62 10.76
N ASN A 181 18.53 23.20 11.61
CA ASN A 181 18.16 24.62 11.46
C ASN A 181 18.03 25.31 12.82
N THR A 182 19.05 25.17 13.67
CA THR A 182 19.28 26.13 14.75
C THR A 182 20.28 27.16 14.24
N GLN A 183 19.78 28.20 13.58
CA GLN A 183 20.57 29.41 13.40
C GLN A 183 20.99 29.93 14.79
N PRO A 184 22.29 30.20 15.04
CA PRO A 184 22.66 30.96 16.22
C PRO A 184 22.16 32.38 16.03
N SER A 185 21.07 32.71 16.73
CA SER A 185 20.60 34.09 16.91
C SER A 185 21.77 34.90 17.46
N ARG A 186 22.37 35.74 16.61
CA ARG A 186 23.35 36.75 17.01
C ARG A 186 22.66 37.65 18.03
N GLY A 187 23.04 37.48 19.29
CA GLY A 187 22.57 38.30 20.40
C GLY A 187 22.67 39.78 20.06
N GLY A 188 21.52 40.46 20.13
CA GLY A 188 21.44 41.90 20.08
C GLY A 188 22.25 42.49 21.23
N LYS A 189 23.22 43.33 20.91
CA LYS A 189 23.76 44.29 21.87
C LYS A 189 22.70 45.38 22.05
N GLN A 190 21.86 45.24 23.08
CA GLN A 190 21.15 46.38 23.63
C GLN A 190 22.05 47.08 24.65
N HIS A 191 22.18 48.37 24.44
CA HIS A 191 22.67 49.35 25.40
C HIS A 191 21.86 49.28 26.69
N GLU A 192 22.52 49.33 27.84
CA GLU A 192 21.95 49.99 29.02
C GLU A 192 23.05 50.60 29.91
N HIS A 193 22.64 51.66 30.60
CA HIS A 193 23.40 52.79 31.11
C HIS A 193 23.95 52.63 32.54
N ALA A 194 24.96 53.47 32.81
CA ALA A 194 25.13 54.34 34.00
C ALA A 194 26.02 53.94 35.20
N LYS A 195 26.65 55.02 35.71
CA LYS A 195 27.28 55.26 37.02
C LYS A 195 28.68 54.65 37.19
N ARG A 196 29.75 55.41 37.45
CA ARG A 196 29.94 56.68 38.18
C ARG A 196 31.11 57.48 37.64
#